data_AF-A0A6I1W2I0-F1
#
_entry.id   AF-A0A6I1W2I0-F1
#
_cell.length_a   1.000
_cell.length_b   1.000
_cell.length_c   1.000
_cell.angle_alpha   90.00
_cell.angle_beta   90.00
_cell.angle_gamma   90.00
#
_symmetry.space_group_name_H-M   'P 1'
#
loop_
_entity.id
_entity.type
_entity.pdbx_description
1 polymer ?
#
loop_
_entity_poly.entity_id
_entity_poly.type
_entity_poly.pdbx_seq_one_letter_code
_entity_poly.pdbx_strand_id
1 'polypeptide(L)'
;DWKGFSRSTHFDKLGMRGSNTCELFFDDVEVPEENLLGTLNAGVKVLMSGLDYERVVLSGGPTGIMQACMDLVVPYIHDRKQ
;
A
#
# COMPACT_ATOMS: atom_id res chain seq x y z
N ASP A 1 15.95 -12.02 -8.98
CA ASP A 1 15.37 -10.92 -9.78
C ASP A 1 15.66 -11.14 -11.26
N TRP A 2 14.79 -10.64 -12.12
CA TRP A 2 14.93 -10.74 -13.58
C TRP A 2 16.10 -9.85 -14.06
N LYS A 3 16.77 -10.24 -15.14
CA LYS A 3 17.77 -9.37 -15.77
C LYS A 3 17.09 -8.06 -16.19
N GLY A 4 17.73 -6.92 -15.91
CA GLY A 4 17.16 -5.59 -16.19
C GLY A 4 16.21 -5.04 -15.12
N PHE A 5 15.82 -5.85 -14.13
CA PHE A 5 14.95 -5.39 -13.04
C PHE A 5 15.77 -4.93 -11.82
N SER A 6 15.43 -3.77 -11.27
CA SER A 6 16.04 -3.24 -10.04
C SER A 6 15.07 -2.36 -9.25
N ARG A 7 15.49 -1.90 -8.04
CA ARG A 7 14.67 -1.10 -7.13
C ARG A 7 15.49 0.06 -6.56
N SER A 8 14.87 1.23 -6.32
CA SER A 8 15.53 2.32 -5.60
C SER A 8 15.61 2.05 -4.09
N THR A 9 16.30 2.92 -3.37
CA THR A 9 16.29 2.90 -1.91
C THR A 9 14.92 3.22 -1.35
N HIS A 10 14.66 2.78 -0.13
CA HIS A 10 13.42 3.09 0.59
C HIS A 10 13.18 4.60 0.70
N PHE A 11 11.96 5.04 0.42
CA PHE A 11 11.57 6.46 0.48
C PHE A 11 11.48 6.99 1.91
N ASP A 12 11.98 8.21 2.11
CA ASP A 12 11.76 8.96 3.35
C ASP A 12 10.33 9.54 3.39
N LYS A 13 9.39 8.75 3.91
CA LYS A 13 7.96 9.08 3.95
C LYS A 13 7.59 9.88 5.20
N LEU A 14 6.60 10.78 5.08
CA LEU A 14 6.01 11.50 6.22
C LEU A 14 5.42 10.54 7.28
N GLY A 15 4.72 9.49 6.84
CA GLY A 15 4.07 8.49 7.68
C GLY A 15 4.17 7.09 7.09
N MET A 16 3.60 6.09 7.77
CA MET A 16 3.68 4.67 7.38
C MET A 16 5.12 4.21 7.05
N ARG A 17 6.10 4.73 7.80
CA ARG A 17 7.54 4.53 7.53
C ARG A 17 7.97 3.06 7.60
N GLY A 18 7.25 2.23 8.34
CA GLY A 18 7.46 0.77 8.37
C GLY A 18 7.02 0.03 7.10
N SER A 19 6.24 0.67 6.22
CA SER A 19 5.86 0.08 4.93
C SER A 19 7.00 0.26 3.92
N ASN A 20 7.46 -0.82 3.30
CA ASN A 20 8.50 -0.75 2.26
C ASN A 20 7.94 -0.08 1.01
N THR A 21 8.55 1.02 0.60
CA THR A 21 8.13 1.79 -0.58
C THR A 21 9.38 2.30 -1.28
N CYS A 22 9.50 1.97 -2.56
CA CYS A 22 10.60 2.35 -3.44
C CYS A 22 10.08 2.37 -4.88
N GLU A 23 10.89 2.90 -5.79
CA GLU A 23 10.65 2.80 -7.23
C GLU A 23 11.08 1.43 -7.72
N LEU A 24 10.41 0.95 -8.77
CA LEU A 24 10.76 -0.27 -9.47
C LEU A 24 11.23 0.13 -10.88
N PHE A 25 12.41 -0.31 -11.28
CA PHE A 25 12.98 -0.05 -12.59
C PHE A 25 12.96 -1.31 -13.44
N PHE A 26 12.54 -1.17 -14.70
CA PHE A 26 12.48 -2.23 -15.70
C PHE A 26 13.23 -1.74 -16.94
N ASP A 27 14.47 -2.21 -17.12
CA ASP A 27 15.34 -1.87 -18.26
C ASP A 27 15.49 -3.10 -19.17
N ASP A 28 14.81 -3.08 -20.33
CA ASP A 28 14.76 -4.18 -21.30
C ASP A 28 14.54 -5.58 -20.65
N VAL A 29 13.61 -5.66 -19.70
CA VAL A 29 13.27 -6.91 -19.02
C VAL A 29 12.48 -7.83 -19.95
N GLU A 30 13.08 -8.96 -20.34
CA GLU A 30 12.39 -10.01 -21.09
C GLU A 30 11.41 -10.75 -20.18
N VAL A 31 10.10 -10.67 -20.47
CA VAL A 31 9.04 -11.36 -19.71
C VAL A 31 8.38 -12.43 -20.60
N PRO A 32 8.31 -13.70 -20.16
CA PRO A 32 7.65 -14.77 -20.89
C PRO A 32 6.16 -14.53 -21.07
N GLU A 33 5.61 -15.06 -22.16
CA GLU A 33 4.20 -14.89 -22.51
C GLU A 33 3.26 -15.51 -21.46
N GLU A 34 3.66 -16.61 -20.82
CA GLU A 34 2.90 -17.28 -19.76
C GLU A 34 2.72 -16.42 -18.49
N ASN A 35 3.52 -15.38 -18.32
CA ASN A 35 3.40 -14.44 -17.20
C ASN A 35 2.39 -13.31 -17.48
N LEU A 36 1.75 -13.30 -18.66
CA LEU A 36 0.68 -12.36 -18.97
C LEU A 36 -0.52 -12.59 -18.04
N LEU A 37 -0.80 -11.61 -17.19
CA LEU A 37 -1.96 -11.66 -16.29
C LEU A 37 -3.24 -11.29 -17.05
N GLY A 38 -4.14 -12.26 -17.22
CA GLY A 38 -5.39 -12.08 -17.94
C GLY A 38 -5.18 -12.16 -19.45
N THR A 39 -5.65 -11.16 -20.20
CA THR A 39 -5.51 -11.11 -21.66
C THR A 39 -4.83 -9.82 -22.08
N LEU A 40 -4.17 -9.83 -23.25
CA LEU A 40 -3.51 -8.65 -23.81
C LEU A 40 -4.48 -7.46 -23.87
N ASN A 41 -4.02 -6.28 -23.47
CA ASN A 41 -4.80 -5.03 -23.39
C ASN A 41 -5.97 -5.01 -22.38
N ALA A 42 -6.08 -5.97 -21.46
CA ALA A 42 -7.15 -6.02 -20.45
C ALA A 42 -6.73 -5.53 -19.04
N GLY A 43 -5.63 -4.79 -18.91
CA GLY A 43 -5.08 -4.38 -17.62
C GLY A 43 -6.05 -3.62 -16.71
N VAL A 44 -6.90 -2.76 -17.27
CA VAL A 44 -7.93 -2.05 -16.48
C VAL A 44 -8.92 -3.01 -15.84
N LYS A 45 -9.31 -4.08 -16.54
CA LYS A 45 -10.24 -5.07 -15.98
C LYS A 45 -9.61 -5.81 -14.81
N VAL A 46 -8.33 -6.16 -14.92
CA VAL A 46 -7.56 -6.79 -13.84
C VAL A 46 -7.51 -5.86 -12.63
N LEU A 47 -7.10 -4.60 -12.83
CA LEU A 47 -7.05 -3.58 -11.77
C LEU A 47 -8.41 -3.40 -11.08
N MET A 48 -9.49 -3.27 -11.85
CA MET A 48 -10.83 -2.99 -11.31
C MET A 48 -11.46 -4.21 -10.64
N SER A 49 -11.00 -5.43 -10.93
CA SER A 49 -11.58 -6.65 -10.34
C SER A 49 -11.38 -6.78 -8.83
N GLY A 50 -10.32 -6.18 -8.27
CA GLY A 50 -10.01 -6.21 -6.84
C GLY A 50 -10.28 -4.89 -6.10
N LEU A 51 -10.44 -3.79 -6.82
CA LEU A 51 -10.40 -2.44 -6.23
C LEU A 51 -11.50 -2.20 -5.18
N ASP A 52 -12.71 -2.72 -5.40
CA ASP A 52 -13.80 -2.57 -4.43
C ASP A 52 -13.55 -3.36 -3.14
N TYR A 53 -12.95 -4.53 -3.25
CA TYR A 53 -12.55 -5.33 -2.09
C TYR A 53 -11.42 -4.63 -1.31
N GLU A 54 -10.40 -4.13 -2.02
CA GLU A 54 -9.30 -3.38 -1.41
C GLU A 54 -9.79 -2.14 -0.64
N ARG A 55 -10.76 -1.40 -1.18
CA ARG A 55 -11.38 -0.25 -0.51
C ARG A 55 -12.02 -0.63 0.82
N VAL A 56 -12.79 -1.72 0.84
CA VAL A 56 -13.44 -2.21 2.06
C VAL A 56 -12.41 -2.64 3.09
N VAL A 57 -11.40 -3.42 2.68
CA VAL A 57 -10.33 -3.87 3.58
C VAL A 57 -9.55 -2.67 4.14
N LEU A 58 -9.20 -1.69 3.31
CA LEU A 58 -8.42 -0.53 3.71
C LEU A 58 -9.17 0.35 4.73
N SER A 59 -10.50 0.40 4.67
CA SER A 59 -11.33 1.17 5.62
C SER A 59 -11.18 0.73 7.09
N GLY A 60 -10.75 -0.51 7.32
CA GLY A 60 -10.49 -1.03 8.67
C GLY A 60 -9.34 -0.29 9.38
N GLY A 61 -8.30 0.08 8.64
CA GLY A 61 -7.12 0.78 9.20
C GLY A 61 -7.47 2.12 9.83
N PRO A 62 -8.05 3.09 9.09
CA PRO A 62 -8.48 4.37 9.63
C PRO A 62 -9.47 4.24 10.79
N THR A 63 -10.40 3.29 10.71
CA THR A 63 -11.38 3.03 11.78
C THR A 63 -10.71 2.59 13.07
N GLY A 64 -9.77 1.63 12.99
CA GLY A 64 -8.98 1.20 14.14
C GLY A 64 -8.09 2.31 14.71
N ILE A 65 -7.49 3.15 13.86
CA ILE A 65 -6.71 4.31 14.29
C ILE A 65 -7.60 5.31 15.04
N MET A 66 -8.80 5.62 14.53
CA MET A 66 -9.74 6.50 15.23
C MET A 66 -10.09 5.97 16.62
N GLN A 67 -10.34 4.66 16.74
CA GLN A 67 -10.58 4.04 18.05
C GLN A 67 -9.36 4.19 18.98
N ALA A 68 -8.16 3.87 18.50
CA ALA A 68 -6.93 4.00 19.29
C ALA A 68 -6.66 5.45 19.72
N CYS A 69 -6.99 6.44 18.88
CA CYS A 69 -6.92 7.84 19.25
C CYS A 69 -7.86 8.16 20.42
N MET A 70 -9.09 7.65 20.41
CA MET A 70 -10.04 7.86 21.51
C MET A 70 -9.59 7.15 22.79
N ASP A 71 -9.04 5.95 22.68
CA ASP A 71 -8.51 5.18 23.82
C ASP A 71 -7.37 5.92 24.53
N LEU A 72 -6.58 6.72 23.79
CA LEU A 72 -5.51 7.56 24.34
C LEU A 72 -6.01 8.90 24.87
N VAL A 73 -6.89 9.57 24.11
CA VAL A 73 -7.33 10.94 24.41
C VAL A 73 -8.29 10.97 25.59
N VAL A 74 -9.26 10.04 25.66
CA VAL A 74 -10.32 10.08 26.69
C VAL A 74 -9.76 9.96 28.11
N PRO A 75 -8.81 9.06 28.43
CA PRO A 75 -8.17 9.06 29.75
C PRO A 75 -7.37 10.34 30.00
N TYR A 76 -6.56 10.75 29.02
CA TYR A 76 -5.66 11.90 29.16
C TYR A 76 -6.40 13.20 29.51
N ILE A 77 -7.57 13.45 28.92
CA ILE A 77 -8.35 14.66 29.20
C ILE A 77 -8.91 14.73 30.62
N HIS A 78 -9.11 13.58 31.29
CA HIS A 78 -9.57 13.54 32.68
C HIS A 78 -8.43 13.77 33.67
N ASP A 79 -7.19 13.39 33.29
CA ASP A 79 -6.01 13.53 34.15
C ASP A 79 -5.29 14.88 33.98
N ARG A 80 -5.35 15.48 32.79
CA ARG A 80 -4.63 16.73 32.47
C ARG A 80 -5.23 17.93 33.22
N LYS A 81 -4.38 18.69 33.94
CA LYS A 81 -4.72 19.98 34.56
C LYS A 81 -3.97 21.13 33.87
N GLN A 82 -4.63 22.29 33.71
CA GLN A 82 -4.07 23.53 33.13
C GLN A 82 -4.32 24.72 34.04
#